data_AF-B7NZP8-F1
#
_entry.id   AF-B7NZP8-F1
#
_cell.length_a   1.000
_cell.length_b   1.000
_cell.length_c   1.000
_cell.angle_alpha   90.00
_cell.angle_beta   90.00
_cell.angle_gamma   90.00
#
_symmetry.space_group_name_H-M   'P 1'
#
loop_
_entity.id
_entity.type
_entity.pdbx_description
1 polymer ?
#
loop_
_entity_poly.entity_id
_entity_poly.type
_entity_poly.pdbx_seq_one_letter_code
_entity_poly.pdbx_strand_id
1 'polypeptide(L)'
;MSVLFFYTMRYRQSDPENPDNDRLVLSKRLSFVDVATGWFGQGLGAACGMAYTGRYFDKASYRVFCLLGDGETSEGSVWEAMTFASYYNLDNLVVIFDVNRLGQGGTLPVEDCIEIYQKRCEAFG
;
A
#
# COMPACT_ATOMS: atom_id res chain seq x y z
N MET A 1 -6.08 -10.22 -4.00
CA MET A 1 -6.60 -9.41 -2.86
C MET A 1 -6.03 -10.03 -1.60
N SER A 2 -4.96 -9.44 -1.07
CA SER A 2 -4.27 -9.94 0.11
C SER A 2 -4.26 -8.85 1.19
N VAL A 3 -4.37 -9.29 2.44
CA VAL A 3 -4.32 -8.55 3.72
C VAL A 3 -3.75 -9.59 4.69
N LEU A 4 -2.73 -9.32 5.52
CA LEU A 4 -2.86 -8.87 6.92
C LEU A 4 -1.52 -9.09 7.66
N PHE A 5 -1.04 -8.14 8.46
CA PHE A 5 -0.03 -8.39 9.50
C PHE A 5 -0.45 -7.70 10.81
N PHE A 6 -1.06 -8.48 11.71
CA PHE A 6 -1.55 -8.00 13.01
C PHE A 6 -0.47 -7.82 14.09
N TYR A 7 0.74 -8.32 13.86
CA TYR A 7 1.75 -8.36 14.92
C TYR A 7 2.64 -7.10 14.97
N THR A 8 2.70 -6.33 13.88
CA THR A 8 3.52 -5.11 13.78
C THR A 8 2.70 -3.81 13.76
N MET A 9 1.40 -3.88 13.46
CA MET A 9 0.53 -2.71 13.44
C MET A 9 0.08 -2.32 14.85
N ARG A 10 0.23 -1.04 15.18
CA ARG A 10 -0.34 -0.43 16.39
C ARG A 10 -1.80 -0.14 16.12
N TYR A 11 -2.68 -1.00 16.63
CA TYR A 11 -4.14 -0.79 16.53
C TYR A 11 -4.81 -1.04 17.88
N ARG A 12 -5.50 -0.03 18.40
CA ARG A 12 -6.28 -0.13 19.64
C ARG A 12 -7.74 -0.46 19.32
N GLN A 13 -8.13 -1.71 19.51
CA GLN A 13 -9.53 -2.13 19.32
C GLN A 13 -10.53 -1.39 20.22
N SER A 14 -10.12 -0.95 21.40
CA SER A 14 -10.98 -0.19 22.33
C SER A 14 -11.25 1.25 21.89
N ASP A 15 -10.44 1.78 20.98
CA ASP A 15 -10.54 3.15 20.46
C ASP A 15 -10.18 3.15 18.95
N PRO A 16 -11.12 2.71 18.09
CA PRO A 16 -10.86 2.55 16.67
C PRO A 16 -10.51 3.86 15.94
N GLU A 17 -11.00 5.00 16.42
CA GLU A 17 -10.76 6.32 15.81
C GLU A 17 -9.47 6.99 16.29
N ASN A 18 -8.66 6.30 17.09
CA ASN A 18 -7.40 6.84 17.58
C ASN A 18 -6.50 7.26 16.41
N PRO A 19 -6.00 8.52 16.36
CA PRO A 19 -5.18 9.00 15.27
C PRO A 19 -3.83 8.29 15.18
N ASP A 20 -3.33 7.68 16.26
CA ASP A 20 -2.08 6.91 16.25
C ASP A 20 -2.27 5.45 15.83
N ASN A 21 -3.49 5.03 15.51
CA ASN A 21 -3.73 3.70 14.93
C ASN A 21 -3.14 3.64 13.51
N ASP A 22 -2.40 2.58 13.22
CA ASP A 22 -1.96 2.29 11.84
C ASP A 22 -3.18 1.96 10.97
N ARG A 23 -3.24 2.52 9.76
CA ARG A 23 -4.42 2.47 8.88
C ARG A 23 -4.27 1.47 7.73
N LEU A 24 -5.41 0.95 7.26
CA LEU A 24 -5.50 -0.08 6.22
C LEU A 24 -6.51 0.30 5.13
N VAL A 25 -6.09 0.17 3.87
CA VAL A 25 -6.89 0.52 2.69
C VAL A 25 -7.60 -0.74 2.14
N LEU A 26 -8.92 -0.88 2.30
CA LEU A 26 -9.74 -2.02 1.81
C LEU A 26 -11.20 -1.64 1.44
N SER A 27 -12.05 -2.60 1.02
CA SER A 27 -13.50 -2.36 0.77
C SER A 27 -14.36 -1.87 1.97
N LYS A 28 -14.89 -0.65 1.87
CA LYS A 28 -15.57 0.23 2.88
C LYS A 28 -16.80 -0.31 3.64
N ARG A 29 -17.10 -1.61 3.58
CA ARG A 29 -18.24 -2.21 4.34
C ARG A 29 -17.89 -2.57 5.79
N LEU A 30 -16.64 -2.37 6.19
CA LEU A 30 -16.10 -2.82 7.47
C LEU A 30 -15.50 -1.62 8.20
N SER A 31 -15.65 -1.53 9.51
CA SER A 31 -15.20 -0.38 10.31
C SER A 31 -13.67 -0.22 10.34
N PHE A 32 -12.94 -1.28 10.07
CA PHE A 32 -11.47 -1.29 9.97
C PHE A 32 -10.97 -0.96 8.56
N VAL A 33 -11.82 -0.34 7.74
CA VAL A 33 -11.59 -0.21 6.31
C VAL A 33 -11.92 1.18 5.77
N ASP A 34 -10.88 1.86 5.28
CA ASP A 34 -10.96 3.28 4.95
C ASP A 34 -11.44 3.58 3.50
N VAL A 35 -10.97 2.83 2.50
CA VAL A 35 -11.18 3.16 1.06
C VAL A 35 -11.36 1.92 0.21
N ALA A 36 -12.50 1.80 -0.48
CA ALA A 36 -12.76 0.65 -1.34
C ALA A 36 -11.84 0.56 -2.56
N THR A 37 -11.03 -0.49 -2.61
CA THR A 37 -10.07 -0.80 -3.69
C THR A 37 -10.61 -1.92 -4.59
N GLY A 38 -11.72 -1.63 -5.29
CA GLY A 38 -12.34 -2.60 -6.21
C GLY A 38 -11.62 -2.75 -7.56
N TRP A 39 -10.85 -1.73 -7.94
CA TRP A 39 -10.06 -1.68 -9.16
C TRP A 39 -8.57 -1.69 -8.83
N PHE A 40 -7.79 -2.40 -9.65
CA PHE A 40 -6.34 -2.47 -9.52
C PHE A 40 -5.69 -1.08 -9.62
N GLY A 41 -4.63 -0.87 -8.85
CA GLY A 41 -3.72 0.28 -8.93
C GLY A 41 -4.19 1.51 -8.15
N GLN A 42 -5.40 1.51 -7.60
CA GLN A 42 -5.94 2.67 -6.86
C GLN A 42 -5.52 2.69 -5.38
N GLY A 43 -5.23 1.53 -4.80
CA GLY A 43 -4.93 1.40 -3.36
C GLY A 43 -3.68 2.17 -2.94
N LEU A 44 -2.62 2.13 -3.75
CA LEU A 44 -1.36 2.81 -3.42
C LEU A 44 -1.51 4.33 -3.45
N GLY A 45 -2.26 4.89 -4.39
CA GLY A 45 -2.53 6.34 -4.44
C GLY A 45 -3.28 6.82 -3.20
N ALA A 46 -4.28 6.07 -2.75
CA ALA A 46 -4.99 6.36 -1.50
C ALA A 46 -4.05 6.28 -0.27
N ALA A 47 -3.20 5.24 -0.21
CA ALA A 47 -2.21 5.08 0.85
C ALA A 47 -1.20 6.24 0.88
N CYS A 48 -0.76 6.73 -0.27
CA CYS A 48 0.09 7.92 -0.37
C CYS A 48 -0.59 9.16 0.22
N GLY A 49 -1.88 9.38 -0.09
CA GLY A 49 -2.66 10.47 0.50
C GLY A 49 -2.77 10.37 2.02
N MET A 50 -3.01 9.17 2.55
CA MET A 50 -3.06 8.94 4.01
C MET A 50 -1.71 9.17 4.69
N ALA A 51 -0.62 8.73 4.07
CA ALA A 51 0.73 8.90 4.60
C ALA A 51 1.16 10.36 4.56
N TYR A 52 0.85 11.05 3.46
CA TYR A 52 1.06 12.49 3.30
C TYR A 52 0.32 13.28 4.38
N THR A 53 -0.95 12.96 4.62
CA THR A 53 -1.73 13.61 5.68
C THR A 53 -1.15 13.36 7.06
N GLY A 54 -0.77 12.12 7.37
CA GLY A 54 -0.17 11.78 8.66
C GLY A 54 1.11 12.54 8.95
N ARG A 55 1.94 12.72 7.92
CA ARG A 55 3.22 13.41 8.00
C ARG A 55 3.08 14.92 8.06
N TYR A 56 2.33 15.51 7.13
CA TYR A 56 2.35 16.96 6.88
C TYR A 56 1.21 17.73 7.55
N PHE A 57 0.06 17.10 7.77
CA PHE A 57 -1.10 17.75 8.37
C PHE A 57 -1.28 17.32 9.82
N ASP A 58 -1.50 16.03 10.06
CA ASP A 58 -1.82 15.51 11.40
C ASP A 58 -0.59 15.52 12.31
N LYS A 59 0.62 15.41 11.72
CA LYS A 59 1.90 15.22 12.43
C LYS A 59 1.83 14.08 13.44
N ALA A 60 1.11 13.03 13.07
CA ALA A 60 0.84 11.88 13.90
C ALA A 60 1.91 10.81 13.72
N SER A 61 1.98 9.89 14.68
CA SER A 61 3.05 8.87 14.69
C SER A 61 2.72 7.62 13.88
N TYR A 62 1.53 7.55 13.26
CA TYR A 62 1.05 6.38 12.55
C TYR A 62 1.81 6.12 11.25
N ARG A 63 1.87 4.84 10.86
CA ARG A 63 2.37 4.41 9.55
C ARG A 63 1.20 3.93 8.69
N VAL A 64 1.40 3.98 7.38
CA VAL A 64 0.45 3.47 6.40
C VAL A 64 1.06 2.27 5.70
N PHE A 65 0.32 1.17 5.65
CA PHE A 65 0.74 -0.05 4.99
C PHE A 65 -0.18 -0.32 3.79
N CYS A 66 0.41 -0.59 2.63
CA CYS A 66 -0.29 -0.93 1.40
C CYS A 66 0.21 -2.27 0.89
N LEU A 67 -0.70 -3.21 0.63
CA LEU A 67 -0.38 -4.51 0.05
C LEU A 67 -0.87 -4.54 -1.39
N LEU A 68 0.04 -4.81 -2.32
CA LEU A 68 -0.20 -4.84 -3.76
C LEU A 68 0.09 -6.24 -4.30
N GLY A 69 -0.77 -6.73 -5.18
CA GLY A 69 -0.44 -7.92 -5.97
C GLY A 69 0.55 -7.59 -7.09
N ASP A 70 1.37 -8.56 -7.49
CA ASP A 70 2.22 -8.44 -8.68
C ASP A 70 1.43 -8.05 -9.95
N GLY A 71 0.30 -8.68 -10.23
CA GLY A 71 -0.55 -8.33 -11.37
C GLY A 71 -1.06 -6.88 -11.34
N GLU A 72 -1.32 -6.36 -10.13
CA GLU A 72 -1.77 -4.97 -9.92
C GLU A 72 -0.68 -3.94 -10.28
N THR A 73 0.60 -4.33 -10.20
CA THR A 73 1.72 -3.44 -10.58
C THR A 73 1.83 -3.18 -12.08
N SER A 74 1.03 -3.86 -12.91
CA SER A 74 0.93 -3.56 -14.33
C SER A 74 0.17 -2.25 -14.60
N GLU A 75 -0.59 -1.76 -13.62
CA GLU A 75 -1.32 -0.49 -13.73
C GLU A 75 -0.36 0.71 -13.58
N GLY A 76 -0.40 1.64 -14.53
CA GLY A 76 0.47 2.84 -14.50
C GLY A 76 0.29 3.71 -13.26
N SER A 77 -0.92 3.72 -12.69
CA SER A 77 -1.26 4.46 -11.46
C SER A 77 -0.43 4.03 -10.25
N VAL A 78 0.04 2.77 -10.20
CA VAL A 78 0.97 2.32 -9.15
C VAL A 78 2.29 3.09 -9.23
N TRP A 79 2.82 3.26 -10.43
CA TRP A 79 4.11 3.93 -10.65
C TRP A 79 4.03 5.46 -10.49
N GLU A 80 2.88 6.04 -10.82
CA GLU A 80 2.57 7.44 -10.48
C GLU A 80 2.59 7.63 -8.95
N ALA A 81 1.96 6.72 -8.21
CA ALA A 81 1.92 6.78 -6.74
C ALA A 81 3.31 6.53 -6.10
N MET A 82 4.12 5.62 -6.66
CA MET A 82 5.52 5.43 -6.24
C MET A 82 6.34 6.72 -6.40
N THR A 83 6.21 7.38 -7.56
CA THR A 83 6.88 8.67 -7.83
C THR A 83 6.41 9.76 -6.87
N PHE A 84 5.11 9.80 -6.56
CA PHE A 84 4.56 10.74 -5.57
C PHE A 84 5.16 10.49 -4.18
N ALA A 85 5.23 9.23 -3.75
CA ALA A 85 5.73 8.86 -2.42
C ALA A 85 7.20 9.26 -2.22
N SER A 86 8.04 9.05 -3.23
CA SER A 86 9.45 9.44 -3.18
C SER A 86 9.62 10.96 -3.26
N TYR A 87 8.89 11.64 -4.15
CA TYR A 87 8.92 13.11 -4.27
C TYR A 87 8.58 13.82 -2.95
N TYR A 88 7.60 13.29 -2.20
CA TYR A 88 7.19 13.84 -0.90
C TYR A 88 7.84 13.14 0.30
N ASN A 89 8.88 12.33 0.10
CA ASN A 89 9.65 11.65 1.15
C ASN A 89 8.77 10.97 2.22
N LEU A 90 7.79 10.15 1.79
CA LEU A 90 6.83 9.50 2.68
C LEU A 90 7.43 8.28 3.40
N ASP A 91 8.36 8.51 4.33
CA ASP A 91 9.02 7.45 5.13
C ASP A 91 8.09 6.70 6.13
N ASN A 92 6.87 7.18 6.31
CA ASN A 92 5.79 6.56 7.07
C ASN A 92 4.89 5.66 6.22
N LEU A 93 5.14 5.53 4.91
CA LEU A 93 4.48 4.57 4.02
C LEU A 93 5.32 3.29 3.89
N VAL A 94 4.67 2.14 3.89
CA VAL A 94 5.28 0.84 3.57
C VAL A 94 4.43 0.15 2.52
N VAL A 95 5.06 -0.20 1.39
CA VAL A 95 4.41 -0.95 0.32
C VAL A 95 4.94 -2.39 0.35
N ILE A 96 4.02 -3.35 0.35
CA ILE A 96 4.32 -4.78 0.36
C ILE A 96 3.85 -5.34 -0.97
N PHE A 97 4.77 -5.93 -1.73
CA PHE A 97 4.47 -6.58 -3.00
C PHE A 97 4.28 -8.08 -2.80
N ASP A 98 3.07 -8.57 -3.06
CA ASP A 98 2.70 -10.00 -3.11
C ASP A 98 3.02 -10.55 -4.50
N VAL A 99 4.28 -10.98 -4.67
CA VAL A 99 4.80 -11.56 -5.92
C VAL A 99 4.58 -13.07 -5.91
N ASN A 100 3.33 -13.49 -6.10
CA ASN A 100 2.93 -14.90 -6.08
C ASN A 100 2.88 -15.55 -7.47
N ARG A 101 3.11 -14.77 -8.54
CA ARG A 101 3.16 -15.16 -9.96
C ARG A 101 1.81 -15.61 -10.53
N LEU A 102 0.70 -15.38 -9.85
CA LEU A 102 -0.61 -15.83 -10.28
C LEU A 102 -1.50 -14.63 -10.65
N GLY A 103 -1.67 -14.42 -11.96
CA GLY A 103 -2.62 -13.47 -12.50
C GLY A 103 -3.97 -14.12 -12.83
N GLN A 104 -4.97 -13.29 -13.15
CA GLN A 104 -6.29 -13.77 -13.58
C GLN A 104 -6.24 -14.56 -14.90
N GLY A 105 -5.27 -14.24 -15.77
CA GLY A 105 -5.07 -14.89 -17.08
C GLY A 105 -4.11 -16.08 -17.07
N GLY A 106 -3.56 -16.46 -15.91
CA GLY A 106 -2.58 -17.54 -15.78
C GLY A 106 -1.32 -17.14 -15.03
N THR A 107 -0.31 -18.01 -15.08
CA THR A 107 0.97 -17.79 -14.40
C THR A 107 1.78 -16.73 -15.13
N LEU A 108 2.23 -15.72 -14.39
CA LEU A 108 3.17 -14.72 -14.89
C LEU A 108 4.53 -15.39 -15.20
N PRO A 109 5.27 -14.90 -16.21
CA PRO A 109 6.58 -15.45 -16.58
C PRO A 109 7.49 -15.60 -15.36
N VAL A 110 8.33 -16.65 -15.35
CA VAL A 110 9.35 -16.87 -14.29
C VAL A 110 10.32 -15.69 -14.21
N GLU A 111 10.43 -14.95 -15.31
CA GLU A 111 11.28 -13.76 -15.51
C GLU A 111 10.85 -12.54 -14.67
N ASP A 112 9.69 -12.57 -14.01
CA ASP A 112 9.30 -11.61 -12.97
C ASP A 112 10.06 -11.91 -11.66
N CYS A 113 11.39 -11.93 -11.75
CA CYS A 113 12.28 -12.10 -10.62
C CYS A 113 12.10 -10.94 -9.64
N ILE A 114 12.19 -11.24 -8.35
CA ILE A 114 12.21 -10.25 -7.25
C ILE A 114 13.21 -9.12 -7.54
N GLU A 115 14.30 -9.43 -8.24
CA GLU A 115 15.33 -8.46 -8.66
C GLU A 115 14.78 -7.35 -9.58
N ILE A 116 13.84 -7.65 -10.49
CA ILE A 116 13.24 -6.63 -11.36
C ILE A 116 12.34 -5.70 -10.54
N TYR A 117 11.51 -6.27 -9.65
CA TYR A 117 10.68 -5.49 -8.73
C TYR A 117 11.54 -4.59 -7.86
N GLN A 118 12.62 -5.12 -7.29
CA GLN A 118 13.59 -4.35 -6.51
C GLN A 118 14.16 -3.19 -7.33
N LYS A 119 14.72 -3.46 -8.51
CA LYS A 119 15.32 -2.42 -9.37
C LYS A 119 14.31 -1.34 -9.77
N ARG A 120 13.06 -1.74 -10.07
CA ARG A 120 12.00 -0.78 -10.38
C ARG A 120 11.65 0.07 -9.16
N CYS A 121 11.51 -0.53 -7.98
CA CYS A 121 11.25 0.23 -6.76
C CYS A 121 12.38 1.24 -6.50
N GLU A 122 13.64 0.79 -6.51
CA GLU A 122 14.82 1.65 -6.31
C GLU A 122 14.92 2.78 -7.34
N ALA A 123 14.53 2.53 -8.60
CA ALA A 123 14.55 3.55 -9.65
C ALA A 123 13.49 4.65 -9.47
N PHE A 124 12.41 4.36 -8.75
CA PHE A 124 11.33 5.29 -8.45
C PHE A 124 11.52 6.03 -7.12
N GLY A 125 12.63 5.79 -6.43
CA GLY A 125 13.05 6.44 -5.18
C GLY A 125 12.64 5.67 -3.92
#